data_AF-G9N5A7-F1
#
_entry.id   AF-G9N5A7-F1
#
_cell.length_a   1.000
_cell.length_b   1.000
_cell.length_c   1.000
_cell.angle_alpha   90.00
_cell.angle_beta   90.00
_cell.angle_gamma   90.00
#
_symmetry.space_group_name_H-M   'P 1'
#
loop_
_entity.id
_entity.type
_entity.pdbx_description
1 polymer ?
#
loop_
_entity_poly.entity_id
_entity_poly.type
_entity_poly.pdbx_seq_one_letter_code
_entity_poly.pdbx_strand_id
1 'polypeptide(L)'
;MKFLCDHRRTGEALVNWARPLSPVMSTHFFWSSGTTMQKSQEGLLRSLLYDVFKKSPKIMKMVCPQRWEASRRGEGDLEPWTLSELRRTLANLATCDGLGYKFCFFIDGLDEYEGDHSEIIAMLRSLATSPHIKLCVSSRPWNVFEDEYGRFTDRKLYLQDLTSQDIRHYVRRKLEEHPNWQVLPSEEPLYKSLLEEVTTKAQGVFLWVYLVIRSLYEGLTNGDSLPALERRTRDLPADLESFFKHMLDSVDSFYHVQMVRTFQVAMGSTCPLPLMIYSFLDEDFENQNFALQIPVKQMPMLEVVRRHEQLRRRLNGRCKGLLEVCRDNNEGPYMGHRVDFLHRTVRDFLRTKEM
;
A
#
# COMPACT_ATOMS: atom_id res chain seq x y z
N MET A 1 -1.05 -4.18 7.86
CA MET A 1 -1.50 -5.44 8.49
C MET A 1 -0.70 -6.71 8.14
N LYS A 2 -0.06 -6.80 6.95
CA LYS A 2 0.63 -8.04 6.49
C LYS A 2 1.64 -8.64 7.49
N PHE A 3 2.55 -7.83 8.04
CA PHE A 3 3.52 -8.28 9.04
C PHE A 3 2.85 -8.99 10.23
N LEU A 4 1.75 -8.45 10.75
CA LEU A 4 1.03 -9.05 11.88
C LEU A 4 0.46 -10.42 11.54
N CYS A 5 -0.07 -10.59 10.33
CA CYS A 5 -0.67 -11.84 9.86
C CYS A 5 0.38 -12.95 9.76
N ASP A 6 1.59 -12.62 9.31
CA ASP A 6 2.67 -13.58 9.09
C ASP A 6 3.55 -13.80 10.33
N HIS A 7 3.34 -13.00 11.39
CA HIS A 7 4.20 -13.04 12.58
C HIS A 7 3.91 -14.25 13.47
N ARG A 8 4.96 -15.01 13.82
CA ARG A 8 4.88 -16.22 14.66
C ARG A 8 4.09 -16.01 15.96
N ARG A 9 4.36 -14.90 16.67
CA ARG A 9 3.68 -14.57 17.94
C ARG A 9 2.17 -14.38 17.78
N THR A 10 1.71 -13.88 16.63
CA THR A 10 0.28 -13.75 16.33
C THR A 10 -0.35 -15.14 16.26
N GLY A 11 0.28 -16.06 15.52
CA GLY A 11 -0.16 -17.45 15.44
C GLY A 11 -0.24 -18.12 16.81
N GLU A 12 0.80 -17.99 17.64
CA GLU A 12 0.83 -18.54 19.00
C GLU A 12 -0.27 -17.97 19.90
N ALA A 13 -0.49 -16.66 19.86
CA ALA A 13 -1.55 -16.02 20.62
C ALA A 13 -2.95 -16.50 20.18
N LEU A 14 -3.17 -16.67 18.87
CA LEU A 14 -4.43 -17.17 18.34
C LEU A 14 -4.67 -18.64 18.70
N VAL A 15 -3.63 -19.49 18.67
CA VAL A 15 -3.72 -20.88 19.14
C VAL A 15 -4.12 -20.92 20.61
N ASN A 16 -3.47 -20.12 21.46
CA ASN A 16 -3.79 -20.08 22.89
C ASN A 16 -5.22 -19.59 23.15
N TRP A 17 -5.68 -18.57 22.43
CA TRP A 17 -7.06 -18.07 22.54
C TRP A 17 -8.12 -19.06 22.03
N ALA A 18 -7.79 -19.83 20.99
CA ALA A 18 -8.75 -20.75 20.38
C ALA A 18 -9.03 -21.99 21.22
N ARG A 19 -8.09 -22.40 22.10
CA ARG A 19 -8.21 -23.63 22.91
C ARG A 19 -9.57 -23.72 23.65
N PRO A 20 -10.19 -24.92 23.69
CA PRO A 20 -9.72 -26.19 23.11
C PRO A 20 -9.98 -26.36 21.61
N LEU A 21 -10.54 -25.35 20.93
CA LEU A 21 -10.85 -25.38 19.50
C LEU A 21 -9.63 -25.00 18.64
N SER A 22 -9.75 -25.17 17.33
CA SER A 22 -8.69 -24.82 16.37
C SER A 22 -8.86 -23.38 15.84
N PRO A 23 -7.81 -22.54 15.79
CA PRO A 23 -7.91 -21.22 15.19
C PRO A 23 -7.94 -21.31 13.66
N VAL A 24 -8.73 -20.46 13.01
CA VAL A 24 -8.71 -20.25 11.57
C VAL A 24 -8.52 -18.75 11.33
N MET A 25 -7.37 -18.40 10.77
CA MET A 25 -7.07 -17.02 10.39
C MET A 25 -7.46 -16.79 8.94
N SER A 26 -8.08 -15.64 8.65
CA SER A 26 -8.28 -15.18 7.29
C SER A 26 -7.96 -13.69 7.16
N THR A 27 -7.53 -13.28 5.98
CA THR A 27 -7.09 -11.92 5.72
C THR A 27 -7.79 -11.33 4.50
N HIS A 28 -8.03 -10.03 4.54
CA HIS A 28 -8.40 -9.24 3.38
C HIS A 28 -7.69 -7.90 3.44
N PHE A 29 -7.18 -7.45 2.29
CA PHE A 29 -6.53 -6.16 2.17
C PHE A 29 -7.29 -5.39 1.10
N PHE A 30 -8.02 -4.36 1.51
CA PHE A 30 -8.53 -3.41 0.55
C PHE A 30 -7.36 -2.74 -0.13
N TRP A 31 -7.53 -2.49 -1.43
CA TRP A 31 -6.51 -1.82 -2.22
C TRP A 31 -7.17 -0.83 -3.17
N SER A 32 -7.03 0.46 -2.88
CA SER A 32 -7.57 1.58 -3.66
C SER A 32 -7.11 1.58 -5.13
N SER A 33 -5.91 1.09 -5.42
CA SER A 33 -5.40 0.88 -6.78
C SER A 33 -5.64 -0.53 -7.34
N GLY A 34 -6.35 -1.36 -6.59
CA GLY A 34 -6.77 -2.69 -7.01
C GLY A 34 -8.02 -2.69 -7.88
N THR A 35 -8.45 -3.89 -8.23
CA THR A 35 -9.69 -4.13 -8.99
C THR A 35 -10.94 -3.72 -8.20
N THR A 36 -12.07 -3.51 -8.89
CA THR A 36 -13.37 -3.30 -8.23
C THR A 36 -13.68 -4.41 -7.23
N MET A 37 -13.26 -5.64 -7.52
CA MET A 37 -13.45 -6.77 -6.60
C MET A 37 -12.71 -6.56 -5.28
N GLN A 38 -11.44 -6.14 -5.34
CA GLN A 38 -10.61 -5.88 -4.15
C GLN A 38 -11.06 -4.70 -3.30
N LYS A 39 -11.97 -3.86 -3.81
CA LYS A 39 -12.51 -2.69 -3.10
C LYS A 39 -13.94 -2.90 -2.61
N SER A 40 -14.54 -4.05 -2.90
CA SER A 40 -15.96 -4.30 -2.66
C SER A 40 -16.20 -5.23 -1.46
N GLN A 41 -17.42 -5.18 -0.94
CA GLN A 41 -17.85 -6.05 0.14
C GLN A 41 -17.87 -7.51 -0.30
N GLU A 42 -18.25 -7.77 -1.54
CA GLU A 42 -18.23 -9.10 -2.12
C GLU A 42 -16.81 -9.68 -2.14
N GLY A 43 -15.79 -8.87 -2.47
CA GLY A 43 -14.40 -9.30 -2.47
C GLY A 43 -13.89 -9.63 -1.07
N LEU A 44 -14.25 -8.81 -0.08
CA LEU A 44 -13.99 -9.09 1.33
C LEU A 44 -14.58 -10.44 1.73
N LEU A 45 -15.89 -10.63 1.53
CA LEU A 45 -16.58 -11.85 1.97
C LEU A 45 -16.05 -13.10 1.25
N ARG A 46 -15.79 -13.02 -0.06
CA ARG A 46 -15.21 -14.13 -0.83
C ARG A 46 -13.81 -14.48 -0.33
N SER A 47 -12.96 -13.48 -0.05
CA SER A 47 -11.62 -13.71 0.49
C SER A 47 -11.69 -14.41 1.85
N LEU A 48 -12.55 -13.91 2.74
CA LEU A 48 -12.71 -14.47 4.08
C LEU A 48 -13.20 -15.91 4.05
N LEU A 49 -14.26 -16.18 3.31
CA LEU A 49 -14.85 -17.50 3.20
C LEU A 49 -13.93 -18.49 2.49
N TYR A 50 -13.21 -18.06 1.44
CA TYR A 50 -12.27 -18.91 0.73
C TYR A 50 -11.16 -19.42 1.67
N ASP A 51 -10.52 -18.53 2.43
CA ASP A 51 -9.48 -18.91 3.40
C ASP A 51 -10.01 -19.87 4.47
N VAL A 52 -11.21 -19.58 4.98
CA VAL A 52 -11.87 -20.40 5.99
C VAL A 52 -12.12 -21.80 5.44
N PHE A 53 -12.73 -21.92 4.26
CA PHE A 53 -13.05 -23.22 3.67
C PHE A 53 -11.81 -23.98 3.22
N LYS A 54 -10.77 -23.30 2.73
CA LYS A 54 -9.50 -23.92 2.40
C LYS A 54 -8.84 -24.57 3.63
N LYS A 55 -8.92 -23.93 4.80
CA LYS A 55 -8.33 -24.42 6.05
C LYS A 55 -9.24 -25.39 6.82
N SER A 56 -10.55 -25.28 6.65
CA SER A 56 -11.55 -26.06 7.38
C SER A 56 -12.68 -26.57 6.46
N PRO A 57 -12.40 -27.40 5.43
CA PRO A 57 -13.41 -27.78 4.43
C PRO A 57 -14.65 -28.45 5.03
N LYS A 58 -14.48 -29.16 6.16
CA LYS A 58 -15.54 -29.92 6.84
C LYS A 58 -16.73 -29.06 7.28
N ILE A 59 -16.55 -27.75 7.47
CA ILE A 59 -17.62 -26.87 7.94
C ILE A 59 -18.54 -26.40 6.81
N MET A 60 -18.14 -26.53 5.54
CA MET A 60 -18.95 -26.08 4.39
C MET A 60 -20.36 -26.70 4.41
N LYS A 61 -20.45 -27.99 4.75
CA LYS A 61 -21.74 -28.69 4.89
C LYS A 61 -22.68 -28.08 5.95
N MET A 62 -22.13 -27.39 6.94
CA MET A 62 -22.90 -26.77 8.03
C MET A 62 -23.28 -25.33 7.68
N VAL A 63 -22.34 -24.56 7.13
CA VAL A 63 -22.54 -23.11 6.94
C VAL A 63 -23.08 -22.74 5.57
N CYS A 64 -22.94 -23.59 4.55
CA CYS A 64 -23.51 -23.42 3.21
C CYS A 64 -24.02 -24.75 2.61
N PRO A 65 -24.97 -25.43 3.29
CA PRO A 65 -25.42 -26.78 2.92
C PRO A 65 -25.98 -26.85 1.49
N GLN A 66 -26.67 -25.80 1.02
CA GLN A 66 -27.24 -25.77 -0.34
C GLN A 66 -26.15 -25.92 -1.41
N ARG A 67 -25.04 -25.18 -1.28
CA ARG A 67 -23.91 -25.27 -2.21
C ARG A 67 -23.12 -26.56 -2.07
N TRP A 68 -22.97 -27.06 -0.84
CA TRP A 68 -22.35 -28.35 -0.59
C TRP A 68 -23.09 -29.47 -1.33
N GLU A 69 -24.42 -29.50 -1.22
CA GLU A 69 -25.24 -30.51 -1.89
C GLU A 69 -25.30 -30.33 -3.41
N ALA A 70 -25.39 -29.10 -3.93
CA ALA A 70 -25.33 -28.83 -5.36
C ALA A 70 -24.00 -29.32 -5.99
N SER A 71 -22.87 -29.03 -5.32
CA SER A 71 -21.56 -29.51 -5.75
C SER A 71 -21.47 -31.05 -5.75
N ARG A 72 -22.03 -31.71 -4.72
CA ARG A 72 -22.08 -33.19 -4.64
C ARG A 72 -22.92 -33.84 -5.73
N ARG A 73 -23.99 -33.18 -6.18
CA ARG A 73 -24.85 -33.69 -7.25
C ARG A 73 -24.23 -33.55 -8.65
N GLY A 74 -23.07 -32.89 -8.77
CA GLY A 74 -22.42 -32.68 -10.06
C GLY A 74 -23.21 -31.73 -10.96
N GLU A 75 -24.02 -30.84 -10.39
CA GLU A 75 -24.78 -29.81 -11.11
C GLU A 75 -23.82 -28.73 -11.66
N GLY A 76 -23.10 -29.03 -12.74
CA GLY A 76 -22.40 -28.08 -13.62
C GLY A 76 -21.52 -27.01 -12.94
N ASP A 77 -21.18 -25.96 -13.70
CA ASP A 77 -20.54 -24.76 -13.16
C ASP A 77 -21.49 -24.13 -12.13
N LEU A 78 -21.13 -24.21 -10.85
CA LEU A 78 -21.93 -23.63 -9.77
C LEU A 78 -22.18 -22.15 -10.05
N GLU A 79 -23.44 -21.73 -9.98
CA GLU A 79 -23.84 -20.32 -10.09
C GLU A 79 -22.94 -19.40 -9.24
N PRO A 80 -22.58 -18.21 -9.74
CA PRO A 80 -21.78 -17.26 -8.98
C PRO A 80 -22.37 -16.98 -7.60
N TRP A 81 -21.51 -16.75 -6.60
CA TRP A 81 -21.94 -16.37 -5.26
C TRP A 81 -22.64 -15.01 -5.29
N THR A 82 -23.87 -14.97 -4.77
CA THR A 82 -24.57 -13.70 -4.57
C THR A 82 -24.12 -13.06 -3.26
N LEU A 83 -24.20 -11.73 -3.17
CA LEU A 83 -23.81 -11.01 -1.95
C LEU A 83 -24.64 -11.43 -0.73
N SER A 84 -25.94 -11.67 -0.91
CA SER A 84 -26.84 -12.13 0.16
C SER A 84 -26.46 -13.53 0.67
N GLU A 85 -26.03 -14.41 -0.23
CA GLU A 85 -25.52 -15.73 0.12
C GLU A 85 -24.19 -15.68 0.87
N LEU A 86 -23.26 -14.81 0.45
CA LEU A 86 -22.00 -14.59 1.14
C LEU A 86 -22.22 -14.05 2.56
N ARG A 87 -23.07 -13.02 2.70
CA ARG A 87 -23.44 -12.44 4.01
C ARG A 87 -24.04 -13.50 4.93
N ARG A 88 -24.99 -14.30 4.44
CA ARG A 88 -25.63 -15.39 5.18
C ARG A 88 -24.63 -16.47 5.59
N THR A 89 -23.72 -16.86 4.69
CA THR A 89 -22.72 -17.89 4.97
C THR A 89 -21.71 -17.42 6.03
N LEU A 90 -21.29 -16.15 5.98
CA LEU A 90 -20.43 -15.58 7.00
C LEU A 90 -21.16 -15.43 8.35
N ALA A 91 -22.45 -15.05 8.34
CA ALA A 91 -23.27 -15.02 9.55
C ALA A 91 -23.40 -16.41 10.19
N ASN A 92 -23.55 -17.47 9.39
CA ASN A 92 -23.57 -18.86 9.88
C ASN A 92 -22.25 -19.24 10.58
N LEU A 93 -21.09 -18.68 10.18
CA LEU A 93 -19.84 -18.90 10.91
C LEU A 93 -19.87 -18.30 12.33
N ALA A 94 -20.64 -17.24 12.54
CA ALA A 94 -20.78 -16.57 13.83
C ALA A 94 -21.78 -17.27 14.76
N THR A 95 -22.79 -17.94 14.20
CA THR A 95 -23.96 -18.47 14.93
C THR A 95 -24.03 -19.99 15.00
N CYS A 96 -23.37 -20.73 14.11
CA CYS A 96 -23.39 -22.20 14.16
C CYS A 96 -22.49 -22.73 15.28
N ASP A 97 -23.09 -23.46 16.21
CA ASP A 97 -22.36 -24.21 17.21
C ASP A 97 -21.69 -25.46 16.63
N GLY A 98 -20.69 -25.99 17.36
CA GLY A 98 -20.08 -27.27 17.02
C GLY A 98 -19.17 -27.27 15.79
N LEU A 99 -18.80 -26.10 15.26
CA LEU A 99 -17.87 -25.98 14.13
C LEU A 99 -16.48 -26.57 14.44
N GLY A 100 -16.07 -26.57 15.71
CA GLY A 100 -14.73 -27.03 16.13
C GLY A 100 -13.62 -26.00 15.94
N TYR A 101 -13.98 -24.76 15.53
CA TYR A 101 -13.04 -23.69 15.20
C TYR A 101 -13.39 -22.37 15.89
N LYS A 102 -12.38 -21.51 16.06
CA LYS A 102 -12.57 -20.07 16.28
C LYS A 102 -11.89 -19.29 15.16
N PHE A 103 -12.48 -18.20 14.71
CA PHE A 103 -12.05 -17.44 13.55
C PHE A 103 -11.39 -16.12 13.97
N CYS A 104 -10.31 -15.74 13.28
CA CYS A 104 -9.73 -14.42 13.40
C CYS A 104 -9.58 -13.79 12.02
N PHE A 105 -10.24 -12.65 11.81
CA PHE A 105 -10.21 -11.93 10.55
C PHE A 105 -9.36 -10.67 10.68
N PHE A 106 -8.37 -10.55 9.80
CA PHE A 106 -7.58 -9.34 9.64
C PHE A 106 -8.03 -8.60 8.39
N ILE A 107 -8.49 -7.36 8.55
CA ILE A 107 -9.04 -6.57 7.45
C ILE A 107 -8.29 -5.24 7.39
N ASP A 108 -7.49 -5.06 6.34
CA ASP A 108 -6.65 -3.87 6.18
C ASP A 108 -7.31 -2.83 5.27
N GLY A 109 -7.35 -1.57 5.70
CA GLY A 109 -7.74 -0.43 4.88
C GLY A 109 -9.25 -0.28 4.69
N LEU A 110 -10.04 -0.28 5.77
CA LEU A 110 -11.49 -0.08 5.66
C LEU A 110 -11.87 1.25 4.97
N ASP A 111 -11.02 2.28 5.06
CA ASP A 111 -11.19 3.56 4.34
C ASP A 111 -11.08 3.43 2.81
N GLU A 112 -10.55 2.32 2.31
CA GLU A 112 -10.47 2.03 0.87
C GLU A 112 -11.64 1.17 0.35
N TYR A 113 -12.62 0.89 1.20
CA TYR A 113 -13.84 0.21 0.79
C TYR A 113 -14.72 1.12 -0.06
N GLU A 114 -15.06 0.66 -1.27
CA GLU A 114 -15.98 1.35 -2.17
C GLU A 114 -17.42 0.87 -1.92
N GLY A 115 -18.07 1.49 -0.93
CA GLY A 115 -19.48 1.27 -0.61
C GLY A 115 -19.91 2.08 0.63
N ASP A 116 -21.04 1.71 1.23
CA ASP A 116 -21.49 2.36 2.47
C ASP A 116 -20.71 1.85 3.69
N HIS A 117 -19.87 2.71 4.26
CA HIS A 117 -19.09 2.43 5.47
C HIS A 117 -19.97 2.01 6.66
N SER A 118 -21.21 2.50 6.74
CA SER A 118 -22.17 2.12 7.79
C SER A 118 -22.57 0.65 7.68
N GLU A 119 -22.75 0.15 6.46
CA GLU A 119 -23.10 -1.25 6.21
C GLU A 119 -21.97 -2.21 6.59
N ILE A 120 -20.73 -1.90 6.20
CA ILE A 120 -19.58 -2.75 6.54
C ILE A 120 -19.32 -2.73 8.05
N ILE A 121 -19.43 -1.57 8.70
CA ILE A 121 -19.33 -1.45 10.16
C ILE A 121 -20.41 -2.29 10.85
N ALA A 122 -21.67 -2.19 10.43
CA ALA A 122 -22.77 -2.97 11.01
C ALA A 122 -22.52 -4.48 10.87
N MET A 123 -22.03 -4.94 9.72
CA MET A 123 -21.67 -6.34 9.50
C MET A 123 -20.52 -6.78 10.43
N LEU A 124 -19.43 -6.03 10.48
CA LEU A 124 -18.28 -6.35 11.33
C LEU A 124 -18.67 -6.34 12.81
N ARG A 125 -19.50 -5.39 13.25
CA ARG A 125 -20.05 -5.34 14.60
C ARG A 125 -20.85 -6.60 14.91
N SER A 126 -21.72 -7.04 14.00
CA SER A 126 -22.49 -8.27 14.16
C SER A 126 -21.58 -9.49 14.33
N LEU A 127 -20.52 -9.62 13.54
CA LEU A 127 -19.55 -10.71 13.66
C LEU A 127 -18.79 -10.66 15.00
N ALA A 128 -18.40 -9.47 15.46
CA ALA A 128 -17.69 -9.27 16.71
C ALA A 128 -18.51 -9.64 17.96
N THR A 129 -19.83 -9.81 17.85
CA THR A 129 -20.66 -10.31 18.96
C THR A 129 -20.44 -11.79 19.25
N SER A 130 -19.94 -12.56 18.27
CA SER A 130 -19.69 -13.98 18.45
C SER A 130 -18.44 -14.22 19.31
N PRO A 131 -18.50 -15.07 20.35
CA PRO A 131 -17.33 -15.41 21.16
C PRO A 131 -16.28 -16.23 20.36
N HIS A 132 -16.67 -16.74 19.19
CA HIS A 132 -15.81 -17.51 18.31
C HIS A 132 -15.11 -16.67 17.25
N ILE A 133 -15.38 -15.36 17.16
CA ILE A 133 -14.80 -14.49 16.14
C ILE A 133 -14.00 -13.36 16.78
N LYS A 134 -12.78 -13.14 16.29
CA LYS A 134 -11.98 -11.94 16.55
C LYS A 134 -11.78 -11.17 15.27
N LEU A 135 -11.86 -9.85 15.37
CA LEU A 135 -11.57 -8.94 14.27
C LEU A 135 -10.36 -8.08 14.63
N CYS A 136 -9.45 -7.91 13.68
CA CYS A 136 -8.40 -6.91 13.73
C CYS A 136 -8.50 -6.10 12.43
N VAL A 137 -8.92 -4.85 12.57
CA VAL A 137 -9.19 -3.97 11.43
C VAL A 137 -8.30 -2.74 11.48
N SER A 138 -7.99 -2.18 10.32
CA SER A 138 -7.28 -0.90 10.20
C SER A 138 -7.97 0.03 9.23
N SER A 139 -7.87 1.32 9.49
CA SER A 139 -8.37 2.39 8.63
C SER A 139 -7.57 3.67 8.86
N ARG A 140 -7.73 4.67 7.98
CA ARG A 140 -7.48 6.07 8.35
C ARG A 140 -8.45 6.51 9.47
N PRO A 141 -8.10 7.53 10.27
CA PRO A 141 -8.92 8.02 11.38
C PRO A 141 -10.09 8.89 10.86
N TRP A 142 -10.92 8.35 9.96
CA TRP A 142 -12.13 9.02 9.52
C TRP A 142 -13.21 8.94 10.60
N ASN A 143 -14.03 9.98 10.72
CA ASN A 143 -15.05 10.10 11.77
C ASN A 143 -15.92 8.84 11.90
N VAL A 144 -16.34 8.24 10.78
CA VAL A 144 -17.17 7.02 10.79
C VAL A 144 -16.51 5.83 11.53
N PHE A 145 -15.18 5.72 11.46
CA PHE A 145 -14.42 4.66 12.14
C PHE A 145 -14.06 5.05 13.57
N GLU A 146 -13.77 6.33 13.81
CA GLU A 146 -13.53 6.87 15.16
C GLU A 146 -14.79 6.78 16.03
N ASP A 147 -15.95 7.08 15.47
CA ASP A 147 -17.24 6.99 16.16
C ASP A 147 -17.56 5.56 16.61
N GLU A 148 -17.15 4.56 15.82
CA GLU A 148 -17.36 3.14 16.09
C GLU A 148 -16.27 2.52 16.97
N TYR A 149 -15.02 2.62 16.53
CA TYR A 149 -13.87 1.90 17.12
C TYR A 149 -13.05 2.79 18.06
N GLY A 150 -13.21 4.11 18.00
CA GLY A 150 -12.42 5.09 18.75
C GLY A 150 -12.79 5.21 20.23
N ARG A 151 -13.97 4.70 20.65
CA ARG A 151 -14.50 4.85 22.03
C ARG A 151 -13.74 4.06 23.08
N PHE A 152 -13.17 2.91 22.70
CA PHE A 152 -12.50 1.99 23.61
C PHE A 152 -10.99 2.06 23.42
N THR A 153 -10.30 2.76 24.31
CA THR A 153 -8.85 3.00 24.22
C THR A 153 -8.02 1.72 24.33
N ASP A 154 -8.53 0.68 24.98
CA ASP A 154 -7.91 -0.64 25.10
C ASP A 154 -8.00 -1.49 23.82
N ARG A 155 -8.78 -1.04 22.81
CA ARG A 155 -9.05 -1.78 21.58
C ARG A 155 -8.62 -1.05 20.31
N LYS A 156 -7.87 0.05 20.45
CA LYS A 156 -7.34 0.81 19.32
C LYS A 156 -5.85 1.11 19.51
N LEU A 157 -5.16 1.28 18.40
CA LEU A 157 -3.76 1.70 18.35
C LEU A 157 -3.62 2.73 17.24
N TYR A 158 -3.11 3.91 17.57
CA TYR A 158 -2.66 4.88 16.58
C TYR A 158 -1.20 4.61 16.25
N LEU A 159 -0.95 4.06 15.07
CA LEU A 159 0.41 3.67 14.68
C LEU A 159 1.34 4.88 14.64
N GLN A 160 0.85 6.04 14.19
CA GLN A 160 1.66 7.25 14.12
C GLN A 160 2.27 7.63 15.49
N ASP A 161 1.56 7.38 16.58
CA ASP A 161 2.01 7.69 17.95
C ASP A 161 3.07 6.70 18.47
N LEU A 162 3.22 5.55 17.81
CA LEU A 162 4.09 4.44 18.26
C LEU A 162 5.38 4.32 17.44
N THR A 163 5.53 5.10 16.36
CA THR A 163 6.66 4.98 15.41
C THR A 163 7.85 5.89 15.72
N SER A 164 7.71 6.84 16.64
CA SER A 164 8.72 7.89 16.88
C SER A 164 10.13 7.34 17.14
N GLN A 165 10.25 6.32 18.01
CA GLN A 165 11.55 5.72 18.33
C GLN A 165 12.16 4.98 17.14
N ASP A 166 11.33 4.28 16.36
CA ASP A 166 11.77 3.55 15.17
C ASP A 166 12.22 4.51 14.07
N ILE A 167 11.50 5.62 13.89
CA ILE A 167 11.88 6.71 12.98
C ILE A 167 13.24 7.27 13.38
N ARG A 168 13.43 7.61 14.67
CA ARG A 168 14.71 8.14 15.16
C ARG A 168 15.86 7.17 14.90
N HIS A 169 15.64 5.88 15.15
CA HIS A 169 16.64 4.84 14.89
C HIS A 169 16.93 4.69 13.39
N TYR A 170 15.89 4.69 12.56
CA TYR A 170 16.02 4.62 11.10
C TYR A 170 16.81 5.79 10.54
N VAL A 171 16.49 7.03 10.95
CA VAL A 171 17.18 8.24 10.50
C VAL A 171 18.65 8.21 10.89
N ARG A 172 18.95 7.89 12.15
CA ARG A 172 20.33 7.73 12.65
C ARG A 172 21.11 6.78 11.77
N ARG A 173 20.61 5.54 11.64
CA ARG A 173 21.27 4.49 10.90
C ARG A 173 21.48 4.88 9.44
N LYS A 174 20.48 5.49 8.80
CA LYS A 174 20.58 5.91 7.40
C LYS A 174 21.64 6.99 7.21
N LEU A 175 21.70 7.99 8.09
CA LEU A 175 22.75 9.01 8.00
C LEU A 175 24.14 8.37 8.18
N GLU A 176 24.31 7.51 9.19
CA GLU A 176 25.57 6.81 9.47
C GLU A 176 26.01 5.84 8.35
N GLU A 177 25.08 5.31 7.54
CA GLU A 177 25.38 4.48 6.37
C GLU A 177 25.97 5.27 5.19
N HIS A 178 25.83 6.60 5.17
CA HIS A 178 26.26 7.42 4.04
C HIS A 178 27.80 7.63 4.03
N PRO A 179 28.52 7.43 2.91
CA PRO A 179 29.99 7.51 2.87
C PRO A 179 30.58 8.85 3.32
N ASN A 180 29.86 9.95 3.06
CA ASN A 180 30.27 11.31 3.45
C ASN A 180 29.78 11.70 4.86
N TRP A 181 29.24 10.78 5.65
CA TRP A 181 28.77 11.08 7.00
C TRP A 181 29.93 11.12 7.99
N GLN A 182 30.17 12.29 8.56
CA GLN A 182 31.11 12.50 9.64
C GLN A 182 30.53 13.56 10.59
N VAL A 183 30.59 13.29 11.88
CA VAL A 183 30.13 14.22 12.93
C VAL A 183 31.28 14.41 13.91
N LEU A 184 31.71 15.66 14.08
CA LEU A 184 32.71 15.99 15.10
C LEU A 184 32.08 15.95 16.50
N PRO A 185 32.85 15.66 17.56
CA PRO A 185 32.31 15.69 18.94
C PRO A 185 31.62 17.01 19.31
N SER A 186 32.11 18.14 18.77
CA SER A 186 31.50 19.46 18.95
C SER A 186 30.13 19.63 18.28
N GLU A 187 29.82 18.79 17.28
CA GLU A 187 28.58 18.83 16.50
C GLU A 187 27.52 17.88 17.04
N GLU A 188 27.84 17.07 18.06
CA GLU A 188 26.90 16.11 18.66
C GLU A 188 25.56 16.76 19.13
N PRO A 189 25.54 17.96 19.74
CA PRO A 189 24.28 18.62 20.09
C PRO A 189 23.42 18.96 18.86
N LEU A 190 24.05 19.42 17.77
CA LEU A 190 23.35 19.76 16.53
C LEU A 190 22.86 18.51 15.81
N TYR A 191 23.61 17.42 15.88
CA TYR A 191 23.17 16.14 15.34
C TYR A 191 21.93 15.62 16.08
N LYS A 192 21.90 15.73 17.41
CA LYS A 192 20.71 15.39 18.21
C LYS A 192 19.51 16.25 17.83
N SER A 193 19.71 17.56 17.63
CA SER A 193 18.69 18.50 17.13
C SER A 193 18.12 18.05 15.78
N LEU A 194 18.98 17.73 14.81
CA LEU A 194 18.56 17.22 13.50
C LEU A 194 17.72 15.94 13.63
N LEU A 195 18.15 14.97 14.43
CA LEU A 195 17.40 13.73 14.65
C LEU A 195 16.01 14.02 15.26
N GLU A 196 15.94 14.93 16.22
CA GLU A 196 14.69 15.32 16.88
C GLU A 196 13.77 16.09 15.94
N GLU A 197 14.31 16.98 15.10
CA GLU A 197 13.56 17.72 14.09
C GLU A 197 12.93 16.77 13.07
N VAL A 198 13.70 15.86 12.48
CA VAL A 198 13.17 14.86 11.54
C VAL A 198 12.12 13.97 12.23
N THR A 199 12.38 13.50 13.45
CA THR A 199 11.48 12.59 14.16
C THR A 199 10.15 13.26 14.50
N THR A 200 10.19 14.51 14.98
CA THR A 200 8.99 15.28 15.36
C THR A 200 8.19 15.67 14.13
N LYS A 201 8.86 16.17 13.10
CA LYS A 201 8.22 16.67 11.88
C LYS A 201 7.60 15.55 11.03
N ALA A 202 8.10 14.33 11.16
CA ALA A 202 7.53 13.16 10.50
C ALA A 202 6.08 12.85 10.90
N GLN A 203 5.64 13.25 12.11
CA GLN A 203 4.29 12.95 12.62
C GLN A 203 3.91 11.45 12.45
N GLY A 204 4.90 10.58 12.64
CA GLY A 204 4.76 9.13 12.48
C GLY A 204 4.70 8.58 11.04
N VAL A 205 4.91 9.43 10.02
CA VAL A 205 4.80 9.06 8.60
C VAL A 205 6.15 8.65 8.03
N PHE A 206 6.41 7.34 7.94
CA PHE A 206 7.66 6.80 7.38
C PHE A 206 7.95 7.21 5.92
N LEU A 207 6.91 7.41 5.10
CA LEU A 207 7.11 7.89 3.72
C LEU A 207 7.74 9.29 3.71
N TRP A 208 7.31 10.17 4.61
CA TRP A 208 7.89 11.50 4.77
C TRP A 208 9.37 11.39 5.15
N VAL A 209 9.68 10.54 6.14
CA VAL A 209 11.06 10.28 6.58
C VAL A 209 11.92 9.75 5.43
N TYR A 210 11.40 8.82 4.61
CA TYR A 210 12.10 8.31 3.44
C TYR A 210 12.48 9.44 2.45
N LEU A 211 11.56 10.36 2.17
CA LEU A 211 11.81 11.50 1.29
C LEU A 211 12.81 12.49 1.89
N VAL A 212 12.71 12.76 3.20
CA VAL A 212 13.69 13.61 3.89
C VAL A 212 15.08 13.00 3.86
N ILE A 213 15.24 11.70 4.13
CA ILE A 213 16.54 11.02 4.04
C ILE A 213 17.13 11.16 2.64
N ARG A 214 16.33 11.04 1.58
CA ARG A 214 16.81 11.28 0.21
C ARG A 214 17.33 12.70 0.01
N SER A 215 16.59 13.71 0.49
CA SER A 215 17.02 15.11 0.43
C SER A 215 18.30 15.35 1.24
N LEU A 216 18.45 14.72 2.40
CA LEU A 216 19.66 14.79 3.23
C LEU A 216 20.86 14.08 2.57
N TYR A 217 20.64 12.95 1.91
CA TYR A 217 21.68 12.26 1.13
C TYR A 217 22.16 13.10 -0.04
N GLU A 218 21.26 13.80 -0.74
CA GLU A 218 21.64 14.76 -1.78
C GLU A 218 22.50 15.88 -1.19
N GLY A 219 22.13 16.42 -0.02
CA GLY A 219 22.95 17.41 0.69
C GLY A 219 24.34 16.89 1.05
N LEU A 220 24.43 15.69 1.63
CA LEU A 220 25.71 15.05 1.97
C LEU A 220 26.57 14.74 0.74
N THR A 221 25.94 14.38 -0.38
CA THR A 221 26.64 14.18 -1.66
C THR A 221 27.24 15.50 -2.16
N ASN A 222 26.54 16.62 -1.93
CA ASN A 222 26.97 17.96 -2.30
C ASN A 222 27.92 18.61 -1.27
N GLY A 223 28.25 17.93 -0.17
CA GLY A 223 29.17 18.42 0.86
C GLY A 223 28.55 19.40 1.86
N ASP A 224 27.23 19.35 2.05
CA ASP A 224 26.54 20.21 3.02
C ASP A 224 26.99 19.94 4.45
N SER A 225 27.23 21.01 5.20
CA SER A 225 27.53 20.94 6.63
C SER A 225 26.30 20.56 7.45
N LEU A 226 26.50 20.09 8.68
CA LEU A 226 25.38 19.71 9.55
C LEU A 226 24.35 20.85 9.79
N PRO A 227 24.74 22.13 9.96
CA PRO A 227 23.78 23.24 9.98
C PRO A 227 22.98 23.39 8.68
N ALA A 228 23.58 23.12 7.52
CA ALA A 228 22.89 23.18 6.24
C ALA A 228 21.88 22.01 6.09
N LEU A 229 22.21 20.83 6.61
CA LEU A 229 21.29 19.68 6.67
C LEU A 229 20.09 19.94 7.59
N GLU A 230 20.32 20.58 8.75
CA GLU A 230 19.24 21.01 9.65
C GLU A 230 18.32 22.02 8.96
N ARG A 231 18.90 23.07 8.34
CA ARG A 231 18.13 24.05 7.55
C ARG A 231 17.32 23.40 6.43
N ARG A 232 17.92 22.48 5.68
CA ARG A 232 17.22 21.73 4.63
C ARG A 232 16.02 20.99 5.20
N THR A 233 16.17 20.33 6.35
CA THR A 233 15.04 19.64 7.02
C THR A 233 13.93 20.61 7.40
N ARG A 234 14.30 21.80 7.90
CA ARG A 234 13.36 22.86 8.29
C ARG A 234 12.56 23.40 7.12
N ASP A 235 13.20 23.58 5.97
CA ASP A 235 12.60 24.16 4.76
C ASP A 235 11.64 23.17 4.06
N LEU A 236 11.77 21.86 4.31
CA LEU A 236 10.85 20.87 3.76
C LEU A 236 9.45 20.95 4.41
N PRO A 237 8.34 20.83 3.66
CA PRO A 237 7.00 20.79 4.26
C PRO A 237 6.79 19.57 5.16
N ALA A 238 6.06 19.71 6.26
CA ALA A 238 5.73 18.59 7.15
C ALA A 238 4.62 17.68 6.61
N ASP A 239 3.66 18.28 5.87
CA ASP A 239 2.59 17.56 5.20
C ASP A 239 3.06 16.93 3.88
N LEU A 240 2.58 15.71 3.58
CA LEU A 240 2.99 14.97 2.39
C LEU A 240 2.53 15.63 1.09
N GLU A 241 1.31 16.18 1.03
CA GLU A 241 0.80 16.82 -0.18
C GLU A 241 1.62 18.06 -0.52
N SER A 242 1.88 18.88 0.50
CA SER A 242 2.74 20.05 0.38
C SER A 242 4.18 19.68 -0.02
N PHE A 243 4.70 18.58 0.51
CA PHE A 243 6.03 18.07 0.13
C PHE A 243 6.04 17.54 -1.31
N PHE A 244 5.05 16.77 -1.75
CA PHE A 244 4.95 16.35 -3.15
C PHE A 244 4.88 17.55 -4.10
N LYS A 245 4.10 18.56 -3.75
CA LYS A 245 4.06 19.82 -4.49
C LYS A 245 5.43 20.48 -4.56
N HIS A 246 6.10 20.65 -3.43
CA HIS A 246 7.47 21.20 -3.38
C HIS A 246 8.46 20.42 -4.25
N MET A 247 8.35 19.08 -4.29
CA MET A 247 9.19 18.24 -5.17
C MET A 247 8.89 18.50 -6.65
N LEU A 248 7.62 18.56 -7.04
CA LEU A 248 7.20 18.81 -8.43
C LEU A 248 7.57 20.22 -8.89
N ASP A 249 7.39 21.23 -8.02
CA ASP A 249 7.76 22.62 -8.29
C ASP A 249 9.28 22.80 -8.45
N SER A 250 10.09 21.92 -7.84
CA SER A 250 11.55 21.90 -7.99
C SER A 250 12.05 21.30 -9.31
N VAL A 251 11.16 20.72 -10.12
CA VAL A 251 11.51 20.21 -11.44
C VAL A 251 11.71 21.39 -12.38
N ASP A 252 12.81 21.36 -13.16
CA ASP A 252 13.08 22.38 -14.18
C ASP A 252 11.87 22.54 -15.11
N SER A 253 11.45 23.79 -15.32
CA SER A 253 10.27 24.13 -16.12
C SER A 253 10.33 23.62 -17.55
N PHE A 254 11.54 23.43 -18.09
CA PHE A 254 11.75 22.79 -19.40
C PHE A 254 11.13 21.38 -19.47
N TYR A 255 11.08 20.65 -18.37
CA TYR A 255 10.55 19.28 -18.32
C TYR A 255 9.08 19.17 -17.89
N HIS A 256 8.41 20.28 -17.57
CA HIS A 256 7.06 20.23 -17.01
C HIS A 256 6.04 19.53 -17.91
N VAL A 257 6.13 19.75 -19.23
CA VAL A 257 5.22 19.09 -20.18
C VAL A 257 5.43 17.57 -20.16
N GLN A 258 6.67 17.10 -20.23
CA GLN A 258 6.99 15.67 -20.21
C GLN A 258 6.63 15.03 -18.86
N MET A 259 6.86 15.75 -17.76
CA MET A 259 6.44 15.35 -16.41
C MET A 259 4.93 15.13 -16.35
N VAL A 260 4.13 16.12 -16.74
CA VAL A 260 2.66 16.05 -16.73
C VAL A 260 2.16 14.89 -17.58
N ARG A 261 2.67 14.73 -18.81
CA ARG A 261 2.28 13.60 -19.69
C ARG A 261 2.57 12.24 -19.04
N THR A 262 3.73 12.10 -18.40
CA THR A 262 4.12 10.87 -17.70
C THR A 262 3.14 10.56 -16.57
N PHE A 263 2.78 11.55 -15.75
CA PHE A 263 1.80 11.37 -14.68
C PHE A 263 0.39 11.10 -15.21
N GLN A 264 -0.05 11.78 -16.28
CA GLN A 264 -1.37 11.54 -16.88
C GLN A 264 -1.53 10.08 -17.36
N VAL A 265 -0.50 9.52 -17.99
CA VAL A 265 -0.50 8.10 -18.41
C VAL A 265 -0.58 7.18 -17.21
N ALA A 266 0.20 7.43 -16.16
CA ALA A 266 0.13 6.65 -14.92
C ALA A 266 -1.24 6.77 -14.23
N MET A 267 -1.81 7.97 -14.16
CA MET A 267 -3.10 8.25 -13.53
C MET A 267 -4.27 7.60 -14.27
N GLY A 268 -4.25 7.65 -15.60
CA GLY A 268 -5.27 7.05 -16.47
C GLY A 268 -5.21 5.53 -16.56
N SER A 269 -4.14 4.90 -16.07
CA SER A 269 -4.00 3.45 -16.04
C SER A 269 -4.71 2.82 -14.84
N THR A 270 -5.35 1.67 -15.06
CA THR A 270 -5.97 0.86 -13.99
C THR A 270 -4.94 -0.01 -13.26
N CYS A 271 -3.77 -0.23 -13.85
CA CYS A 271 -2.66 -0.99 -13.28
C CYS A 271 -1.32 -0.45 -13.80
N PRO A 272 -0.20 -0.71 -13.10
CA PRO A 272 1.13 -0.30 -13.53
C PRO A 272 1.45 -0.77 -14.95
N LEU A 273 1.73 0.17 -15.83
CA LEU A 273 1.99 -0.09 -17.24
C LEU A 273 3.47 -0.44 -17.47
N PRO A 274 3.78 -1.28 -18.49
CA PRO A 274 5.16 -1.55 -18.88
C PRO A 274 5.95 -0.27 -19.13
N LEU A 275 7.18 -0.23 -18.62
CA LEU A 275 8.15 0.84 -18.80
C LEU A 275 8.30 1.23 -20.27
N MET A 276 8.27 0.24 -21.16
CA MET A 276 8.38 0.48 -22.60
C MET A 276 7.32 1.44 -23.13
N ILE A 277 6.08 1.42 -22.61
CA ILE A 277 5.03 2.38 -23.00
C ILE A 277 5.47 3.82 -22.71
N TYR A 278 6.00 4.05 -21.51
CA TYR A 278 6.51 5.36 -21.12
C TYR A 278 7.75 5.79 -21.93
N SER A 279 8.55 4.84 -22.42
CA SER A 279 9.78 5.14 -23.15
C SER A 279 9.53 5.86 -24.47
N PHE A 280 8.32 5.72 -25.03
CA PHE A 280 7.89 6.34 -26.28
C PHE A 280 7.17 7.67 -26.10
N LEU A 281 6.87 8.13 -24.87
CA LEU A 281 6.08 9.35 -24.64
C LEU A 281 6.74 10.61 -25.21
N ASP A 282 8.07 10.69 -25.15
CA ASP A 282 8.83 11.80 -25.73
C ASP A 282 8.78 11.77 -27.27
N GLU A 283 8.89 10.58 -27.89
CA GLU A 283 8.84 10.42 -29.36
C GLU A 283 7.44 10.75 -29.89
N ASP A 284 6.40 10.31 -29.19
CA ASP A 284 5.01 10.65 -29.48
C ASP A 284 4.73 12.16 -29.29
N PHE A 285 5.44 12.82 -28.36
CA PHE A 285 5.35 14.27 -28.19
C PHE A 285 5.91 15.04 -29.39
N GLU A 286 7.10 14.62 -29.83
CA GLU A 286 7.82 15.28 -30.91
C GLU A 286 7.16 15.01 -32.27
N ASN A 287 6.55 13.84 -32.44
CA ASN A 287 5.89 13.45 -33.67
C ASN A 287 4.71 12.51 -33.39
N GLN A 288 3.49 13.04 -33.50
CA GLN A 288 2.25 12.26 -33.30
C GLN A 288 2.08 11.11 -34.31
N ASN A 289 2.76 11.16 -35.46
CA ASN A 289 2.75 10.09 -36.46
C ASN A 289 3.93 9.13 -36.31
N PHE A 290 4.74 9.26 -35.25
CA PHE A 290 5.92 8.41 -35.03
C PHE A 290 5.59 6.92 -35.12
N ALA A 291 4.50 6.49 -34.46
CA ALA A 291 4.07 5.09 -34.46
C ALA A 291 3.67 4.57 -35.86
N LEU A 292 3.26 5.46 -36.78
CA LEU A 292 2.95 5.11 -38.17
C LEU A 292 4.19 5.06 -39.06
N GLN A 293 5.28 5.70 -38.64
CA GLN A 293 6.53 5.81 -39.40
C GLN A 293 7.58 4.80 -38.95
N ILE A 294 7.43 4.22 -37.74
CA ILE A 294 8.36 3.23 -37.22
C ILE A 294 8.21 1.90 -37.98
N PRO A 295 9.30 1.28 -38.46
CA PRO A 295 9.21 -0.01 -39.13
C PRO A 295 8.78 -1.11 -38.16
N VAL A 296 7.85 -1.96 -38.59
CA VAL A 296 7.41 -3.14 -37.83
C VAL A 296 8.51 -4.21 -37.87
N LYS A 297 9.40 -4.16 -36.88
CA LYS A 297 10.51 -5.12 -36.71
C LYS A 297 10.74 -5.42 -35.24
N GLN A 298 11.37 -6.55 -34.96
CA GLN A 298 11.80 -6.87 -33.60
C GLN A 298 12.83 -5.84 -33.11
N MET A 299 12.57 -5.26 -31.94
CA MET A 299 13.51 -4.34 -31.31
C MET A 299 14.72 -5.14 -30.78
N PRO A 300 15.96 -4.75 -31.14
CA PRO A 300 17.15 -5.39 -30.60
C PRO A 300 17.22 -5.26 -29.07
N MET A 301 17.67 -6.30 -28.38
CA MET A 301 17.75 -6.29 -26.90
C MET A 301 18.62 -5.14 -26.35
N LEU A 302 19.67 -4.73 -27.06
CA LEU A 302 20.49 -3.59 -26.68
C LEU A 302 19.68 -2.28 -26.67
N GLU A 303 18.75 -2.10 -27.61
CA GLU A 303 17.88 -0.93 -27.66
C GLU A 303 16.87 -0.94 -26.50
N VAL A 304 16.32 -2.11 -26.16
CA VAL A 304 15.44 -2.28 -24.99
C VAL A 304 16.18 -1.85 -23.72
N VAL A 305 17.40 -2.35 -23.49
CA VAL A 305 18.22 -1.98 -22.32
C VAL A 305 18.48 -0.47 -22.29
N ARG A 306 18.85 0.12 -23.43
CA ARG A 306 19.08 1.57 -23.53
C ARG A 306 17.84 2.38 -23.18
N ARG A 307 16.66 1.99 -23.68
CA ARG A 307 15.38 2.64 -23.37
C ARG A 307 15.03 2.53 -21.89
N HIS A 308 15.30 1.38 -21.27
CA HIS A 308 15.13 1.19 -19.82
C HIS A 308 15.99 2.15 -19.00
N GLU A 309 17.28 2.23 -19.31
CA GLU A 309 18.20 3.13 -18.61
C GLU A 309 17.83 4.59 -18.80
N GLN A 310 17.50 4.98 -20.04
CA GLN A 310 17.12 6.35 -20.36
C GLN A 310 15.85 6.75 -19.62
N LEU A 311 14.82 5.91 -19.62
CA LEU A 311 13.57 6.24 -18.94
C LEU A 311 13.75 6.29 -17.42
N ARG A 312 14.55 5.42 -16.80
CA ARG A 312 14.87 5.52 -15.36
C ARG A 312 15.47 6.90 -15.03
N ARG A 313 16.39 7.39 -15.86
CA ARG A 313 16.96 8.75 -15.69
C ARG A 313 15.91 9.83 -15.89
N ARG A 314 15.04 9.70 -16.90
CA ARG A 314 13.92 10.63 -17.14
C ARG A 314 12.96 10.67 -15.95
N LEU A 315 12.54 9.54 -15.40
CA LEU A 315 11.66 9.48 -14.23
C LEU A 315 12.33 10.12 -13.00
N ASN A 316 13.61 9.85 -12.76
CA ASN A 316 14.34 10.48 -11.66
C ASN A 316 14.43 12.00 -11.81
N GLY A 317 14.77 12.50 -13.01
CA GLY A 317 14.94 13.93 -13.26
C GLY A 317 13.63 14.71 -13.34
N ARG A 318 12.57 14.10 -13.91
CA ARG A 318 11.31 14.77 -14.24
C ARG A 318 10.19 14.49 -13.24
N CYS A 319 10.24 13.38 -12.52
CA CYS A 319 9.21 13.00 -11.54
C CYS A 319 9.76 12.92 -10.11
N LYS A 320 11.06 13.21 -9.90
CA LYS A 320 11.75 13.23 -8.60
C LYS A 320 11.59 11.96 -7.76
N GLY A 321 11.31 10.82 -8.41
CA GLY A 321 11.08 9.53 -7.76
C GLY A 321 9.70 9.39 -7.12
N LEU A 322 8.72 10.20 -7.52
CA LEU A 322 7.30 9.97 -7.22
C LEU A 322 6.70 8.86 -8.10
N LEU A 323 7.36 8.54 -9.20
CA LEU A 323 7.16 7.34 -10.00
C LEU A 323 8.44 6.49 -9.95
N GLU A 324 8.28 5.18 -9.78
CA GLU A 324 9.37 4.21 -9.68
C GLU A 324 9.18 3.06 -10.68
N VAL A 325 10.28 2.36 -10.98
CA VAL A 325 10.28 1.19 -11.87
C VAL A 325 10.32 -0.08 -11.04
N CYS A 326 9.24 -0.83 -11.08
CA CYS A 326 9.09 -2.15 -10.46
C CYS A 326 9.40 -3.25 -11.48
N ARG A 327 9.89 -4.41 -11.01
CA ARG A 327 10.16 -5.58 -11.86
C ARG A 327 9.13 -6.68 -11.59
N ASP A 328 8.48 -7.15 -12.66
CA ASP A 328 7.72 -8.39 -12.67
C ASP A 328 8.63 -9.53 -13.13
N ASN A 329 8.88 -10.49 -12.24
CA ASN A 329 9.77 -11.62 -12.51
C ASN A 329 9.13 -12.68 -13.41
N ASN A 330 7.81 -12.62 -13.65
CA ASN A 330 7.11 -13.56 -14.52
C ASN A 330 7.14 -13.16 -16.00
N GLU A 331 7.61 -11.95 -16.31
CA GLU A 331 7.64 -11.40 -17.66
C GLU A 331 9.08 -11.21 -18.17
N GLY A 332 9.24 -11.29 -19.49
CA GLY A 332 10.53 -11.06 -20.15
C GLY A 332 11.02 -9.62 -20.03
N PRO A 333 12.27 -9.32 -20.40
CA PRO A 333 12.90 -8.03 -20.17
C PRO A 333 12.15 -6.82 -20.78
N TYR A 334 11.39 -7.04 -21.86
CA TYR A 334 10.60 -6.00 -22.54
C TYR A 334 9.33 -5.58 -21.76
N MET A 335 8.61 -6.52 -21.14
CA MET A 335 7.35 -6.23 -20.42
C MET A 335 7.53 -6.22 -18.89
N GLY A 336 8.51 -6.96 -18.38
CA GLY A 336 8.69 -7.20 -16.94
C GLY A 336 9.25 -6.03 -16.15
N HIS A 337 9.34 -4.83 -16.72
CA HIS A 337 9.55 -3.61 -15.94
C HIS A 337 8.33 -2.72 -16.09
N ARG A 338 7.76 -2.26 -14.99
CA ARG A 338 6.52 -1.48 -14.95
C ARG A 338 6.75 -0.20 -14.16
N VAL A 339 6.06 0.88 -14.55
CA VAL A 339 6.11 2.15 -13.83
C VAL A 339 4.90 2.22 -12.90
N ASP A 340 5.17 2.53 -11.63
CA ASP A 340 4.15 2.68 -10.60
C ASP A 340 4.44 3.92 -9.73
N PHE A 341 3.46 4.36 -8.97
CA PHE A 341 3.65 5.39 -7.95
C PHE A 341 4.52 4.87 -6.82
N LEU A 342 5.42 5.71 -6.31
CA LEU A 342 6.21 5.42 -5.10
C LEU A 342 5.30 4.97 -3.94
N HIS A 343 4.16 5.64 -3.80
CA HIS A 343 3.17 5.33 -2.79
C HIS A 343 1.77 5.79 -3.22
N ARG A 344 0.71 5.13 -2.72
CA ARG A 344 -0.68 5.49 -3.02
C ARG A 344 -1.00 6.97 -2.76
N THR A 345 -0.40 7.56 -1.73
CA THR A 345 -0.64 8.96 -1.36
C THR A 345 -0.23 9.94 -2.46
N VAL A 346 0.75 9.58 -3.30
CA VAL A 346 1.11 10.39 -4.47
C VAL A 346 -0.04 10.40 -5.48
N ARG A 347 -0.65 9.23 -5.72
CA ARG A 347 -1.80 9.11 -6.61
C ARG A 347 -3.02 9.86 -6.08
N ASP A 348 -3.27 9.77 -4.77
CA ASP A 348 -4.35 10.50 -4.09
C ASP A 348 -4.17 12.01 -4.25
N PHE A 349 -2.95 12.50 -3.98
CA PHE A 349 -2.57 13.90 -4.13
C PHE A 349 -2.81 14.44 -5.54
N LEU A 350 -2.44 13.69 -6.58
CA LEU A 350 -2.66 14.08 -7.98
C LEU A 350 -4.14 14.05 -8.42
N ARG A 351 -5.06 13.59 -7.57
CA ARG A 351 -6.53 13.67 -7.81
C ARG A 351 -7.19 14.84 -7.10
N THR A 352 -6.45 15.56 -6.25
CA THR A 352 -7.00 16.71 -5.55
C THR A 352 -7.31 17.83 -6.55
N LYS A 353 -8.26 18.72 -6.24
CA LYS A 353 -8.67 19.80 -7.15
C LYS A 353 -7.58 20.86 -7.38
N GLU A 354 -6.54 20.86 -6.55
CA GLU A 354 -5.46 21.84 -6.58
C GLU A 354 -4.31 21.45 -7.54
N MET A 355 -4.32 20.21 -8.04
CA MET A 355 -3.35 19.62 -8.97
C MET A 355 -4.03 19.20 -10.27
#